data_AF-A0A662JLM1-F1
#
_entry.id   AF-A0A662JLM1-F1
#
_cell.length_a   1.000
_cell.length_b   1.000
_cell.length_c   1.000
_cell.angle_alpha   90.00
_cell.angle_beta   90.00
_cell.angle_gamma   90.00
#
_symmetry.space_group_name_H-M   'P 1'
#
loop_
_entity.id
_entity.type
_entity.pdbx_description
1 polymer ?
#
loop_
_entity_poly.entity_id
_entity_poly.type
_entity_poly.pdbx_seq_one_letter_code
_entity_poly.pdbx_strand_id
1 'polypeptide(L)'
;MLNIKAASSYLVGYTSNFKVDELSKSNIGDVVTSLYALHTLGHDVSTKFKGVVSKIDESVIYWAANFIDMVKASPEAVIYLFRLANEVDKSSTTSLLSMIARDLEQLQLPDGRFIIESHAKMLRISAELLGAQSEVTQKAWSYFKSHYSKVLMVNVEAYFEEALHVLSASDIIPLRDPGDAKLISKLASEVLRRRLEDGSWAGDILLTIRSALALKRKVSLRDLLKTFYWLASHQRDDGSIAGSPKLTALALLTLSEPSVSQSPVLSLSVKTALNYGGESLYEHMVKTIGVAFKELDVANIVDESLFEGVRDIVKVNPSLQVKLLLDPAMSKKALSIKSLLQGVQVKELSNFKAAFAIVDDRCIIVTQPMASGIKDSREHYVALTLYDKDLVNKLKRYFNDLWLFSKPL
;
A
#
# COMPACT_ATOMS: atom_id res chain seq x y z
N MET A 1 9.47 7.23 -14.31
CA MET A 1 8.96 6.40 -13.19
C MET A 1 10.04 6.38 -12.10
N LEU A 2 9.67 6.29 -10.81
CA LEU A 2 10.63 6.36 -9.71
C LEU A 2 11.67 5.24 -9.83
N ASN A 3 12.96 5.57 -9.76
CA ASN A 3 14.03 4.57 -9.73
C ASN A 3 14.11 3.96 -8.32
N ILE A 4 13.34 2.89 -8.10
CA ILE A 4 13.26 2.21 -6.81
C ILE A 4 14.60 1.63 -6.38
N LYS A 5 15.42 1.13 -7.31
CA LYS A 5 16.74 0.60 -6.99
C LYS A 5 17.65 1.69 -6.42
N ALA A 6 17.66 2.88 -7.02
CA ALA A 6 18.42 4.01 -6.53
C ALA A 6 17.89 4.48 -5.16
N ALA A 7 16.56 4.63 -5.01
CA ALA A 7 15.94 5.04 -3.75
C ALA A 7 16.19 4.02 -2.62
N SER A 8 16.09 2.72 -2.89
CA SER A 8 16.44 1.65 -1.96
C SER A 8 17.93 1.73 -1.57
N SER A 9 18.83 1.89 -2.55
CA SER A 9 20.28 2.01 -2.29
C SER A 9 20.61 3.20 -1.40
N TYR A 10 19.93 4.34 -1.62
CA TYR A 10 20.02 5.52 -0.76
C TYR A 10 19.62 5.21 0.68
N LEU A 11 18.47 4.56 0.89
CA LEU A 11 18.01 4.18 2.23
C LEU A 11 18.92 3.14 2.90
N VAL A 12 19.47 2.19 2.14
CA VAL A 12 20.48 1.24 2.65
C VAL A 12 21.72 2.01 3.12
N GLY A 13 22.22 2.96 2.34
CA GLY A 13 23.35 3.81 2.73
C GLY A 13 23.07 4.61 4.00
N TYR A 14 21.89 5.25 4.07
CA TYR A 14 21.44 6.00 5.23
C TYR A 14 21.37 5.13 6.51
N THR A 15 20.68 3.99 6.44
CA THR A 15 20.47 3.11 7.59
C THR A 15 21.73 2.32 8.01
N SER A 16 22.65 2.06 7.07
CA SER A 16 23.93 1.40 7.38
C SER A 16 24.86 2.31 8.17
N ASN A 17 24.95 3.59 7.77
CA ASN A 17 25.79 4.60 8.42
C ASN A 17 25.24 5.08 9.78
N PHE A 18 23.94 4.88 10.02
CA PHE A 18 23.31 5.21 11.29
C PHE A 18 23.80 4.32 12.44
N LYS A 19 24.24 4.95 13.54
CA LYS A 19 24.55 4.25 14.80
C LYS A 19 23.38 4.37 15.77
N VAL A 20 23.02 3.27 16.44
CA VAL A 20 21.89 3.22 17.38
C VAL A 20 22.03 4.24 18.52
N ASP A 21 23.26 4.51 18.97
CA ASP A 21 23.53 5.51 20.01
C ASP A 21 23.27 6.96 19.56
N GLU A 22 23.16 7.20 18.26
CA GLU A 22 22.80 8.50 17.67
C GLU A 22 21.28 8.67 17.49
N LEU A 23 20.48 7.70 17.94
CA LEU A 23 19.01 7.81 17.90
C LEU A 23 18.56 8.96 18.79
N SER A 24 17.73 9.85 18.25
CA SER A 24 17.20 11.01 18.93
C SER A 24 15.77 11.32 18.49
N LYS A 25 15.12 12.23 19.22
CA LYS A 25 13.78 12.76 18.88
C LYS A 25 13.66 13.23 17.43
N SER A 26 14.74 13.77 16.87
CA SER A 26 14.71 14.39 15.54
C SER A 26 14.92 13.42 14.38
N ASN A 27 15.47 12.21 14.62
CA ASN A 27 15.80 11.26 13.56
C ASN A 27 15.09 9.89 13.69
N ILE A 28 14.51 9.57 14.85
CA ILE A 28 13.85 8.27 15.07
C ILE A 28 12.74 8.01 14.07
N GLY A 29 11.97 9.04 13.69
CA GLY A 29 10.92 8.93 12.69
C GLY A 29 11.44 8.52 11.32
N ASP A 30 12.54 9.13 10.89
CA ASP A 30 13.18 8.90 9.60
C ASP A 30 13.81 7.50 9.55
N VAL A 31 14.50 7.11 10.63
CA VAL A 31 15.12 5.78 10.76
C VAL A 31 14.05 4.69 10.72
N VAL A 32 13.01 4.78 11.54
CA VAL A 32 11.95 3.75 11.59
C VAL A 32 11.23 3.64 10.24
N THR A 33 10.87 4.77 9.64
CA THR A 33 10.18 4.78 8.34
C THR A 33 11.08 4.16 7.25
N SER A 34 12.39 4.45 7.26
CA SER A 34 13.36 3.88 6.33
C SER A 34 13.53 2.38 6.51
N LEU A 35 13.64 1.90 7.76
CA LEU A 35 13.74 0.47 8.06
C LEU A 35 12.50 -0.29 7.61
N TYR A 36 11.30 0.28 7.82
CA TYR A 36 10.06 -0.34 7.36
C TYR A 36 9.94 -0.35 5.83
N ALA A 37 10.36 0.72 5.15
CA ALA A 37 10.42 0.75 3.68
C ALA A 37 11.38 -0.31 3.12
N LEU A 38 12.58 -0.43 3.71
CA LEU A 38 13.56 -1.45 3.34
C LEU A 38 13.05 -2.87 3.60
N HIS A 39 12.40 -3.09 4.76
CA HIS A 39 11.76 -4.37 5.07
C HIS A 39 10.72 -4.75 4.02
N THR A 40 9.85 -3.82 3.65
CA THR A 40 8.80 -4.02 2.63
C THR A 40 9.40 -4.36 1.26
N LEU A 41 10.61 -3.89 0.97
CA LEU A 41 11.37 -4.20 -0.25
C LEU A 41 12.21 -5.49 -0.13
N GLY A 42 12.09 -6.25 0.96
CA GLY A 42 12.74 -7.53 1.16
C GLY A 42 14.18 -7.46 1.68
N HIS A 43 14.61 -6.30 2.19
CA HIS A 43 15.91 -6.19 2.86
C HIS A 43 15.81 -6.73 4.29
N ASP A 44 16.88 -7.41 4.74
CA ASP A 44 17.03 -7.74 6.15
C ASP A 44 17.36 -6.47 6.95
N VAL A 45 16.48 -6.14 7.89
CA VAL A 45 16.62 -5.00 8.80
C VAL A 45 16.65 -5.43 10.27
N SER A 46 16.60 -6.74 10.56
CA SER A 46 16.30 -7.26 11.89
C SER A 46 17.29 -6.81 12.96
N THR A 47 18.58 -6.82 12.63
CA THR A 47 19.64 -6.40 13.58
C THR A 47 19.53 -4.92 13.93
N LYS A 48 19.37 -4.04 12.92
CA LYS A 48 19.23 -2.60 13.14
C LYS A 48 17.92 -2.29 13.88
N PHE A 49 16.83 -2.95 13.50
CA PHE A 49 15.53 -2.79 14.15
C PHE A 49 15.57 -3.16 15.63
N LYS A 50 16.16 -4.31 15.99
CA LYS A 50 16.34 -4.71 17.40
C LYS A 50 17.14 -3.69 18.20
N GLY A 51 18.16 -3.08 17.59
CA GLY A 51 18.90 -1.97 18.22
C GLY A 51 18.02 -0.76 18.50
N VAL A 52 17.17 -0.36 17.55
CA VAL A 52 16.21 0.74 17.74
C VAL A 52 15.22 0.42 18.86
N VAL A 53 14.65 -0.79 18.87
CA VAL A 53 13.72 -1.23 19.93
C VAL A 53 14.40 -1.27 21.29
N SER A 54 15.60 -1.85 21.39
CA SER A 54 16.38 -1.85 22.64
C SER A 54 16.56 -0.43 23.18
N LYS A 55 16.83 0.54 22.31
CA LYS A 55 17.00 1.94 22.72
C LYS A 55 15.70 2.57 23.22
N ILE A 56 14.56 2.19 22.64
CA ILE A 56 13.23 2.61 23.07
C ILE A 56 12.89 1.98 24.44
N ASP A 57 13.18 0.69 24.60
CA ASP A 57 12.90 -0.09 25.80
C ASP A 57 13.84 0.24 26.97
N GLU A 58 15.05 0.72 26.70
CA GLU A 58 16.07 1.10 27.69
C GLU A 58 15.55 2.08 28.76
N SER A 59 14.51 2.88 28.45
CA SER A 59 13.70 3.47 29.52
C SER A 59 12.28 3.85 29.08
N VAL A 60 11.30 3.54 29.93
CA VAL A 60 9.91 4.06 29.82
C VAL A 60 9.90 5.60 29.74
N ILE A 61 10.89 6.25 30.36
CA ILE A 61 11.09 7.70 30.31
C ILE A 61 11.47 8.17 28.90
N TYR A 62 12.37 7.45 28.22
CA TYR A 62 12.75 7.77 26.84
C TYR A 62 11.55 7.66 25.90
N TRP A 63 10.79 6.56 25.96
CA TRP A 63 9.58 6.43 25.16
C TRP A 63 8.56 7.54 25.45
N ALA A 64 8.20 7.76 26.73
CA ALA A 64 7.21 8.77 27.10
C ALA A 64 7.65 10.19 26.68
N ALA A 65 8.94 10.50 26.82
CA ALA A 65 9.51 11.79 26.41
C ALA A 65 9.54 11.97 24.88
N ASN A 66 9.46 10.90 24.10
CA ASN A 66 9.62 10.92 22.65
C ASN A 66 8.33 10.63 21.89
N PHE A 67 7.34 9.96 22.49
CA PHE A 67 6.12 9.54 21.81
C PHE A 67 5.36 10.73 21.22
N ILE A 68 5.13 11.77 22.01
CA ILE A 68 4.43 12.99 21.57
C ILE A 68 5.19 13.67 20.42
N ASP A 69 6.50 13.80 20.56
CA ASP A 69 7.36 14.41 19.54
C ASP A 69 7.39 13.58 18.25
N MET A 70 7.37 12.24 18.37
CA MET A 70 7.25 11.33 17.23
C MET A 70 5.90 11.48 16.53
N VAL A 71 4.79 11.54 17.28
CA VAL A 71 3.45 11.76 16.70
C VAL A 71 3.38 13.10 15.98
N LYS A 72 4.03 14.14 16.52
CA LYS A 72 4.08 15.47 15.90
C LYS A 72 4.89 15.46 14.60
N ALA A 73 6.10 14.89 14.64
CA ALA A 73 7.03 14.91 13.51
C ALA A 73 6.69 13.89 12.42
N SER A 74 6.27 12.67 12.80
CA SER A 74 5.98 11.56 11.89
C SER A 74 5.04 10.54 12.55
N PRO A 75 3.71 10.78 12.55
CA PRO A 75 2.75 9.84 13.12
C PRO A 75 2.79 8.47 12.40
N GLU A 76 3.18 8.45 11.13
CA GLU A 76 3.45 7.23 10.37
C GLU A 76 4.55 6.35 11.01
N ALA A 77 5.60 6.96 11.58
CA ALA A 77 6.71 6.22 12.15
C ALA A 77 6.28 5.40 13.38
N VAL A 78 5.34 5.89 14.19
CA VAL A 78 4.76 5.13 15.31
C VAL A 78 4.06 3.87 14.79
N ILE A 79 3.28 4.01 13.71
CA ILE A 79 2.58 2.90 13.08
C ILE A 79 3.57 1.88 12.50
N TYR A 80 4.60 2.36 11.80
CA TYR A 80 5.61 1.51 11.17
C TYR A 80 6.53 0.82 12.18
N LEU A 81 6.84 1.47 13.32
CA LEU A 81 7.56 0.83 14.42
C LEU A 81 6.83 -0.43 14.89
N PHE A 82 5.52 -0.31 15.12
CA PHE A 82 4.71 -1.43 15.58
C PHE A 82 4.55 -2.52 14.51
N ARG A 83 4.25 -2.15 13.25
CA ARG A 83 4.12 -3.11 12.16
C ARG A 83 5.42 -3.91 11.97
N LEU A 84 6.56 -3.21 11.97
CA LEU A 84 7.87 -3.84 11.85
C LEU A 84 8.16 -4.75 13.05
N ALA A 85 7.79 -4.36 14.28
CA ALA A 85 7.89 -5.22 15.45
C ALA A 85 7.10 -6.52 15.25
N ASN A 86 5.85 -6.42 14.80
CA ASN A 86 4.99 -7.57 14.58
C ASN A 86 5.54 -8.56 13.54
N GLU A 87 6.27 -8.06 12.55
CA GLU A 87 6.84 -8.84 11.45
C GLU A 87 8.21 -9.42 11.80
N VAL A 88 9.03 -8.71 12.58
CA VAL A 88 10.46 -9.02 12.77
C VAL A 88 10.79 -9.47 14.20
N ASP A 89 10.07 -9.01 15.21
CA ASP A 89 10.34 -9.28 16.63
C ASP A 89 9.05 -9.30 17.46
N LYS A 90 8.31 -10.42 17.37
CA LYS A 90 7.02 -10.60 18.03
C LYS A 90 7.06 -10.40 19.55
N SER A 91 8.20 -10.68 20.20
CA SER A 91 8.38 -10.44 21.64
C SER A 91 8.24 -8.95 21.98
N SER A 92 8.87 -8.11 21.18
CA SER A 92 8.87 -6.65 21.35
C SER A 92 7.52 -6.02 21.02
N THR A 93 6.74 -6.64 20.12
CA THR A 93 5.40 -6.18 19.72
C THR A 93 4.45 -6.02 20.89
N THR A 94 4.38 -7.00 21.79
CA THR A 94 3.47 -6.94 22.95
C THR A 94 3.85 -5.79 23.88
N SER A 95 5.14 -5.62 24.17
CA SER A 95 5.65 -4.52 25.00
C SER A 95 5.28 -3.16 24.42
N LEU A 96 5.62 -2.94 23.14
CA LEU A 96 5.35 -1.69 22.42
C LEU A 96 3.84 -1.39 22.37
N LEU A 97 3.01 -2.39 22.09
CA LEU A 97 1.55 -2.22 22.05
C LEU A 97 0.99 -1.82 23.41
N SER A 98 1.43 -2.47 24.49
CA SER A 98 0.97 -2.13 25.83
C SER A 98 1.37 -0.72 26.24
N MET A 99 2.58 -0.27 25.86
CA MET A 99 3.03 1.10 26.10
C MET A 99 2.18 2.11 25.32
N ILE A 100 1.98 1.90 24.02
CA ILE A 100 1.17 2.78 23.16
C ILE A 100 -0.29 2.82 23.61
N ALA A 101 -0.90 1.67 23.92
CA ALA A 101 -2.28 1.58 24.37
C ALA A 101 -2.48 2.39 25.67
N ARG A 102 -1.60 2.21 26.65
CA ARG A 102 -1.63 2.96 27.91
C ARG A 102 -1.50 4.45 27.67
N ASP A 103 -0.57 4.87 26.81
CA ASP A 103 -0.37 6.29 26.51
C ASP A 103 -1.62 6.87 25.81
N LEU A 104 -2.20 6.16 24.85
CA LEU A 104 -3.44 6.58 24.19
C LEU A 104 -4.61 6.71 25.19
N GLU A 105 -4.75 5.78 26.13
CA GLU A 105 -5.77 5.84 27.18
C GLU A 105 -5.58 7.05 28.10
N GLN A 106 -4.35 7.29 28.57
CA GLN A 106 -4.04 8.41 29.47
C GLN A 106 -4.23 9.77 28.82
N LEU A 107 -4.04 9.85 27.49
CA LEU A 107 -4.16 11.07 26.71
C LEU A 107 -5.59 11.32 26.20
N GLN A 108 -6.51 10.37 26.40
CA GLN A 108 -7.90 10.48 25.96
C GLN A 108 -8.81 10.94 27.12
N LEU A 109 -9.58 11.99 26.87
CA LEU A 109 -10.63 12.44 27.77
C LEU A 109 -11.86 11.51 27.74
N PRO A 110 -12.73 11.56 28.76
CA PRO A 110 -13.94 10.73 28.80
C PRO A 110 -14.88 10.89 27.59
N ASP A 111 -14.89 12.05 26.94
CA ASP A 111 -15.68 12.32 25.73
C ASP A 111 -15.06 11.76 24.43
N GLY A 112 -13.87 11.17 24.53
CA GLY A 112 -13.11 10.58 23.43
C GLY A 112 -12.09 11.50 22.76
N ARG A 113 -12.01 12.77 23.17
CA ARG A 113 -11.03 13.72 22.65
C ARG A 113 -9.62 13.40 23.14
N PHE A 114 -8.62 13.47 22.27
CA PHE A 114 -7.22 13.48 22.70
C PHE A 114 -6.76 14.88 23.14
N ILE A 115 -6.08 14.97 24.28
CA ILE A 115 -5.66 16.26 24.89
C ILE A 115 -4.36 16.83 24.32
N ILE A 116 -3.61 16.02 23.58
CA ILE A 116 -2.34 16.42 22.97
C ILE A 116 -2.41 16.38 21.44
N GLU A 117 -1.59 17.23 20.82
CA GLU A 117 -1.36 17.27 19.38
C GLU A 117 -2.68 17.32 18.58
N SER A 118 -2.77 16.55 17.50
CA SER A 118 -3.93 16.49 16.62
C SER A 118 -4.78 15.27 16.95
N HIS A 119 -6.07 15.50 17.25
CA HIS A 119 -7.07 14.44 17.41
C HIS A 119 -7.08 13.47 16.23
N ALA A 120 -6.94 13.97 15.00
CA ALA A 120 -6.93 13.15 13.79
C ALA A 120 -5.71 12.23 13.72
N LYS A 121 -4.52 12.71 14.09
CA LYS A 121 -3.29 11.91 14.13
C LYS A 121 -3.43 10.75 15.14
N MET A 122 -3.89 11.08 16.35
CA MET A 122 -4.08 10.09 17.41
C MET A 122 -5.19 9.08 17.10
N LEU A 123 -6.29 9.53 16.47
CA LEU A 123 -7.34 8.65 15.94
C LEU A 123 -6.80 7.67 14.90
N ARG A 124 -5.95 8.12 13.97
CA ARG A 124 -5.32 7.22 12.99
C ARG A 124 -4.43 6.19 13.69
N ILE A 125 -3.59 6.63 14.63
CA ILE A 125 -2.69 5.74 15.38
C ILE A 125 -3.50 4.70 16.18
N SER A 126 -4.53 5.10 16.91
CA SER A 126 -5.36 4.16 17.67
C SER A 126 -6.10 3.17 16.77
N ALA A 127 -6.63 3.63 15.62
CA ALA A 127 -7.27 2.75 14.65
C ALA A 127 -6.30 1.71 14.07
N GLU A 128 -5.10 2.12 13.68
CA GLU A 128 -4.07 1.24 13.09
C GLU A 128 -3.50 0.23 14.09
N LEU A 129 -3.31 0.63 15.35
CA LEU A 129 -2.59 -0.17 16.33
C LEU A 129 -3.51 -0.98 17.25
N LEU A 130 -4.63 -0.39 17.68
CA LEU A 130 -5.59 -1.02 18.59
C LEU A 130 -6.81 -1.60 17.86
N GLY A 131 -6.99 -1.23 16.59
CA GLY A 131 -8.11 -1.67 15.77
C GLY A 131 -9.42 -0.92 16.06
N ALA A 132 -10.42 -1.15 15.19
CA ALA A 132 -11.71 -0.48 15.26
C ALA A 132 -12.61 -0.93 16.43
N GLN A 133 -12.31 -2.06 17.07
CA GLN A 133 -13.06 -2.59 18.20
C GLN A 133 -12.54 -2.09 19.56
N SER A 134 -11.37 -1.45 19.60
CA SER A 134 -10.84 -0.86 20.83
C SER A 134 -11.74 0.27 21.32
N GLU A 135 -12.00 0.29 22.64
CA GLU A 135 -12.79 1.34 23.30
C GLU A 135 -12.19 2.73 23.04
N VAL A 136 -10.86 2.84 23.07
CA VAL A 136 -10.13 4.09 22.78
C VAL A 136 -10.45 4.59 21.37
N THR A 137 -10.37 3.70 20.38
CA THR A 137 -10.67 4.02 18.97
C THR A 137 -12.14 4.41 18.79
N GLN A 138 -13.06 3.68 19.43
CA GLN A 138 -14.50 3.93 19.33
C GLN A 138 -14.91 5.27 19.94
N LYS A 139 -14.34 5.64 21.10
CA LYS A 139 -14.55 6.95 21.72
C LYS A 139 -13.98 8.07 20.85
N ALA A 140 -12.76 7.91 20.34
CA ALA A 140 -12.14 8.89 19.45
C ALA A 140 -12.91 9.11 18.15
N TRP A 141 -13.43 8.03 17.56
CA TRP A 141 -14.31 8.09 16.40
C TRP A 141 -15.64 8.78 16.72
N SER A 142 -16.24 8.47 17.87
CA SER A 142 -17.49 9.10 18.31
C SER A 142 -17.34 10.61 18.52
N TYR A 143 -16.24 11.04 19.14
CA TYR A 143 -15.88 12.45 19.25
C TYR A 143 -15.70 13.11 17.88
N PHE A 144 -15.00 12.43 16.97
CA PHE A 144 -14.81 12.90 15.60
C PHE A 144 -16.17 13.20 14.94
N LYS A 145 -17.09 12.25 14.96
CA LYS A 145 -18.39 12.38 14.30
C LYS A 145 -19.25 13.49 14.86
N SER A 146 -19.34 13.59 16.18
CA SER A 146 -20.25 14.49 16.87
C SER A 146 -19.78 15.95 16.90
N HIS A 147 -18.47 16.16 17.00
CA HIS A 147 -17.86 17.47 17.23
C HIS A 147 -16.82 17.83 16.17
N TYR A 148 -15.74 17.04 16.05
CA TYR A 148 -14.57 17.45 15.26
C TYR A 148 -14.86 17.53 13.75
N SER A 149 -15.76 16.70 13.23
CA SER A 149 -16.17 16.70 11.83
C SER A 149 -16.74 18.05 11.40
N LYS A 150 -17.47 18.75 12.29
CA LYS A 150 -18.02 20.08 12.01
C LYS A 150 -16.91 21.11 11.87
N VAL A 151 -15.89 21.04 12.73
CA VAL A 151 -14.71 21.94 12.67
C VAL A 151 -13.92 21.68 11.40
N LEU A 152 -13.61 20.41 11.13
CA LEU A 152 -12.80 19.99 9.99
C LEU A 152 -13.48 20.29 8.64
N MET A 153 -14.80 20.10 8.54
CA MET A 153 -15.55 20.36 7.31
C MET A 153 -15.83 21.84 7.03
N VAL A 154 -15.68 22.74 8.02
CA VAL A 154 -15.79 24.19 7.80
C VAL A 154 -14.62 24.69 6.95
N ASN A 155 -13.42 24.15 7.18
CA ASN A 155 -12.22 24.56 6.46
C ASN A 155 -11.24 23.39 6.27
N VAL A 156 -11.54 22.51 5.31
CA VAL A 156 -10.66 21.38 4.94
C VAL A 156 -9.29 21.88 4.47
N GLU A 157 -9.17 23.12 3.99
CA GLU A 157 -7.89 23.71 3.60
C GLU A 157 -6.95 23.92 4.77
N ALA A 158 -7.43 24.57 5.81
CA ALA A 158 -6.64 24.83 7.01
C ALA A 158 -6.33 23.54 7.79
N TYR A 159 -7.19 22.52 7.69
CA TYR A 159 -7.06 21.24 8.38
C TYR A 159 -6.77 20.08 7.42
N PHE A 160 -5.99 20.36 6.37
CA PHE A 160 -5.80 19.40 5.28
C PHE A 160 -5.06 18.14 5.73
N GLU A 161 -4.00 18.28 6.55
CA GLU A 161 -3.27 17.13 7.10
C GLU A 161 -4.18 16.26 7.98
N GLU A 162 -5.00 16.87 8.81
CA GLU A 162 -5.96 16.21 9.68
C GLU A 162 -7.02 15.46 8.89
N ALA A 163 -7.50 16.04 7.78
CA ALA A 163 -8.40 15.36 6.86
C ALA A 163 -7.80 14.06 6.32
N LEU A 164 -6.52 14.06 5.95
CA LEU A 164 -5.83 12.86 5.47
C LEU A 164 -5.72 11.78 6.55
N HIS A 165 -5.45 12.16 7.80
CA HIS A 165 -5.41 11.21 8.91
C HIS A 165 -6.77 10.60 9.22
N VAL A 166 -7.85 11.40 9.20
CA VAL A 166 -9.23 10.89 9.34
C VAL A 166 -9.58 9.93 8.21
N LEU A 167 -9.27 10.28 6.96
CA LEU A 167 -9.51 9.41 5.81
C LEU A 167 -8.77 8.08 5.96
N SER A 168 -7.51 8.10 6.39
CA SER A 168 -6.73 6.89 6.65
C SER A 168 -7.34 6.04 7.78
N ALA A 169 -7.81 6.66 8.86
CA ALA A 169 -8.48 5.94 9.95
C ALA A 169 -9.79 5.28 9.48
N SER A 170 -10.53 5.95 8.58
CA SER A 170 -11.80 5.46 8.04
C SER A 170 -11.66 4.21 7.15
N ASP A 171 -10.46 3.89 6.66
CA ASP A 171 -10.20 2.65 5.94
C ASP A 171 -10.20 1.41 6.85
N ILE A 172 -10.08 1.61 8.17
CA ILE A 172 -10.00 0.58 9.21
C ILE A 172 -11.31 0.53 10.00
N ILE A 173 -11.89 1.69 10.27
CA ILE A 173 -13.13 1.82 11.05
C ILE A 173 -14.33 1.53 10.15
N PRO A 174 -15.16 0.51 10.44
CA PRO A 174 -16.32 0.18 9.62
C PRO A 174 -17.36 1.31 9.57
N LEU A 175 -17.63 1.83 8.38
CA LEU A 175 -18.63 2.88 8.15
C LEU A 175 -20.03 2.28 7.99
N ARG A 176 -20.57 1.73 9.09
CA ARG A 176 -21.88 1.05 9.09
C ARG A 176 -23.07 2.01 9.00
N ASP A 177 -22.89 3.25 9.47
CA ASP A 177 -23.91 4.29 9.39
C ASP A 177 -23.85 5.00 8.01
N PRO A 178 -24.96 5.11 7.27
CA PRO A 178 -24.98 5.82 5.99
C PRO A 178 -24.52 7.28 6.07
N GLY A 179 -24.78 7.96 7.18
CA GLY A 179 -24.30 9.31 7.47
C GLY A 179 -22.78 9.39 7.61
N ASP A 180 -22.16 8.39 8.25
CA ASP A 180 -20.70 8.28 8.37
C ASP A 180 -20.06 8.08 7.00
N ALA A 181 -20.61 7.18 6.20
CA ALA A 181 -20.14 6.93 4.83
C ALA A 181 -20.24 8.21 3.97
N LYS A 182 -21.36 8.93 4.06
CA LYS A 182 -21.57 10.20 3.34
C LYS A 182 -20.59 11.29 3.79
N LEU A 183 -20.35 11.42 5.09
CA LEU A 183 -19.37 12.37 5.65
C LEU A 183 -17.97 12.10 5.11
N ILE A 184 -17.51 10.85 5.17
CA ILE A 184 -16.19 10.44 4.70
C ILE A 184 -16.06 10.54 3.18
N SER A 185 -17.12 10.28 2.43
CA SER A 185 -17.16 10.53 1.00
C SER A 185 -17.02 12.02 0.68
N LYS A 186 -17.74 12.89 1.40
CA LYS A 186 -17.66 14.34 1.22
C LYS A 186 -16.25 14.86 1.53
N LEU A 187 -15.66 14.40 2.63
CA LEU A 187 -14.30 14.76 3.00
C LEU A 187 -13.30 14.34 1.92
N ALA A 188 -13.42 13.12 1.40
CA ALA A 188 -12.57 12.64 0.32
C ALA A 188 -12.70 13.49 -0.96
N SER A 189 -13.92 13.89 -1.33
CA SER A 189 -14.14 14.78 -2.48
C SER A 189 -13.48 16.15 -2.31
N GLU A 190 -13.52 16.74 -1.11
CA GLU A 190 -12.82 18.00 -0.84
C GLU A 190 -11.30 17.85 -0.93
N VAL A 191 -10.74 16.74 -0.44
CA VAL A 191 -9.31 16.45 -0.59
C VAL A 191 -8.95 16.24 -2.06
N LEU A 192 -9.75 15.49 -2.81
CA LEU A 192 -9.54 15.23 -4.24
C LEU A 192 -9.54 16.51 -5.09
N ARG A 193 -10.43 17.46 -4.79
CA ARG A 193 -10.54 18.73 -5.53
C ARG A 193 -9.26 19.58 -5.49
N ARG A 194 -8.38 19.32 -4.51
CA ARG A 194 -7.10 20.02 -4.35
C ARG A 194 -5.96 19.42 -5.15
N ARG A 195 -6.19 18.30 -5.84
CA ARG A 195 -5.17 17.73 -6.71
C ARG A 195 -4.95 18.63 -7.92
N LEU A 196 -3.68 18.91 -8.20
CA LEU A 196 -3.26 19.65 -9.38
C LEU A 196 -3.19 18.74 -10.61
N GLU A 197 -3.16 19.34 -11.80
CA GLU A 197 -3.15 18.62 -13.07
C GLU A 197 -1.93 17.70 -13.25
N ASP A 198 -0.81 18.10 -12.65
CA ASP A 198 0.47 17.39 -12.62
C ASP A 198 0.45 16.14 -11.71
N GLY A 199 -0.61 15.95 -10.93
CA GLY A 199 -0.78 14.81 -10.02
C GLY A 199 -0.38 15.09 -8.57
N SER A 200 0.12 16.28 -8.26
CA SER A 200 0.49 16.68 -6.89
C SER A 200 -0.67 17.25 -6.10
N TRP A 201 -0.51 17.36 -4.78
CA TRP A 201 -1.35 18.15 -3.91
C TRP A 201 -0.60 19.37 -3.44
N ALA A 202 -1.08 20.56 -3.83
CA ALA A 202 -0.48 21.85 -3.51
C ALA A 202 1.02 21.99 -3.89
N GLY A 203 1.54 21.15 -4.80
CA GLY A 203 2.96 21.11 -5.12
C GLY A 203 3.87 20.64 -3.98
N ASP A 204 3.31 20.14 -2.87
CA ASP A 204 4.07 19.69 -1.70
C ASP A 204 4.27 18.18 -1.72
N ILE A 205 5.52 17.72 -1.54
CA ILE A 205 5.88 16.31 -1.65
C ILE A 205 5.23 15.47 -0.56
N LEU A 206 5.27 15.93 0.70
CA LEU A 206 4.74 15.17 1.83
C LEU A 206 3.22 15.08 1.76
N LEU A 207 2.54 16.19 1.45
CA LEU A 207 1.09 16.22 1.25
C LEU A 207 0.68 15.36 0.07
N THR A 208 1.46 15.34 -1.00
CA THR A 208 1.20 14.48 -2.17
C THR A 208 1.28 13.00 -1.80
N ILE A 209 2.34 12.59 -1.09
CA ILE A 209 2.49 11.21 -0.60
C ILE A 209 1.34 10.84 0.34
N ARG A 210 1.05 11.67 1.35
CA ARG A 210 -0.03 11.40 2.32
C ARG A 210 -1.41 11.37 1.66
N SER A 211 -1.65 12.24 0.69
CA SER A 211 -2.90 12.24 -0.10
C SER A 211 -3.05 10.97 -0.90
N ALA A 212 -1.97 10.53 -1.56
CA ALA A 212 -1.97 9.27 -2.30
C ALA A 212 -2.27 8.08 -1.38
N LEU A 213 -1.66 8.02 -0.19
CA LEU A 213 -1.92 6.97 0.80
C LEU A 213 -3.37 7.01 1.33
N ALA A 214 -3.89 8.19 1.68
CA ALA A 214 -5.22 8.35 2.27
C ALA A 214 -6.36 8.18 1.25
N LEU A 215 -6.11 8.43 -0.04
CA LEU A 215 -7.10 8.37 -1.11
C LEU A 215 -6.88 7.19 -2.07
N LYS A 216 -5.97 6.26 -1.75
CA LYS A 216 -5.57 5.15 -2.63
C LYS A 216 -6.72 4.30 -3.19
N ARG A 217 -7.84 4.21 -2.48
CA ARG A 217 -9.06 3.48 -2.91
C ARG A 217 -10.08 4.34 -3.67
N LYS A 218 -9.87 5.65 -3.73
CA LYS A 218 -10.83 6.66 -4.21
C LYS A 218 -10.35 7.43 -5.44
N VAL A 219 -9.08 7.27 -5.83
CA VAL A 219 -8.46 7.93 -6.99
C VAL A 219 -8.32 6.91 -8.11
N SER A 220 -8.57 7.33 -9.35
CA SER A 220 -8.34 6.48 -10.52
C SER A 220 -6.85 6.13 -10.66
N LEU A 221 -6.52 4.98 -11.26
CA LEU A 221 -5.11 4.63 -11.45
C LEU A 221 -4.38 5.64 -12.35
N ARG A 222 -5.02 6.10 -13.45
CA ARG A 222 -4.43 7.12 -14.34
C ARG A 222 -3.94 8.34 -13.54
N ASP A 223 -4.72 8.70 -12.54
CA ASP A 223 -4.45 9.82 -11.67
C ASP A 223 -3.36 9.53 -10.64
N LEU A 224 -3.36 8.34 -10.04
CA LEU A 224 -2.27 7.88 -9.17
C LEU A 224 -0.94 7.78 -9.93
N LEU A 225 -0.96 7.36 -11.19
CA LEU A 225 0.23 7.32 -12.04
C LEU A 225 0.81 8.72 -12.25
N LYS A 226 -0.02 9.74 -12.46
CA LYS A 226 0.46 11.14 -12.52
C LYS A 226 1.16 11.53 -11.23
N THR A 227 0.57 11.18 -10.08
CA THR A 227 1.20 11.39 -8.77
C THR A 227 2.57 10.69 -8.68
N PHE A 228 2.69 9.45 -9.16
CA PHE A 228 3.96 8.72 -9.14
C PHE A 228 5.00 9.29 -10.12
N TYR A 229 4.58 9.80 -11.28
CA TYR A 229 5.48 10.52 -12.19
C TYR A 229 5.99 11.81 -11.58
N TRP A 230 5.10 12.56 -10.91
CA TRP A 230 5.46 13.77 -10.20
C TRP A 230 6.43 13.49 -9.04
N LEU A 231 6.21 12.43 -8.25
CA LEU A 231 7.18 12.02 -7.22
C LEU A 231 8.52 11.61 -7.82
N ALA A 232 8.51 10.92 -8.97
CA ALA A 232 9.73 10.53 -9.67
C ALA A 232 10.54 11.73 -10.18
N SER A 233 9.90 12.83 -10.57
CA SER A 233 10.61 14.04 -11.00
C SER A 233 11.32 14.77 -9.86
N HIS A 234 11.04 14.41 -8.60
CA HIS A 234 11.69 14.93 -7.41
C HIS A 234 12.80 14.00 -6.89
N GLN A 235 13.06 12.91 -7.61
CA GLN A 235 14.18 12.03 -7.31
C GLN A 235 15.50 12.65 -7.79
N ARG A 236 16.47 12.72 -6.90
CA ARG A 236 17.84 13.17 -7.16
C ARG A 236 18.69 12.02 -7.70
N ASP A 237 19.85 12.34 -8.25
CA ASP A 237 20.79 11.34 -8.82
C ASP A 237 21.28 10.32 -7.78
N ASP A 238 21.35 10.72 -6.51
CA ASP A 238 21.69 9.82 -5.39
C ASP A 238 20.55 8.85 -5.03
N GLY A 239 19.39 8.96 -5.67
CA GLY A 239 18.21 8.14 -5.45
C GLY A 239 17.21 8.72 -4.44
N SER A 240 17.57 9.75 -3.70
CA SER A 240 16.70 10.36 -2.68
C SER A 240 15.58 11.21 -3.28
N ILE A 241 14.42 11.24 -2.64
CA ILE A 241 13.37 12.22 -2.91
C ILE A 241 13.70 13.49 -2.14
N ALA A 242 14.02 14.56 -2.87
CA ALA A 242 14.37 15.87 -2.32
C ALA A 242 15.45 15.84 -1.20
N GLY A 243 16.37 14.86 -1.22
CA GLY A 243 17.43 14.74 -0.21
C GLY A 243 16.97 14.20 1.15
N SER A 244 15.72 13.72 1.28
CA SER A 244 15.14 13.31 2.56
C SER A 244 14.96 11.79 2.66
N PRO A 245 15.53 11.12 3.69
CA PRO A 245 15.25 9.72 4.01
C PRO A 245 13.77 9.45 4.23
N LYS A 246 13.10 10.32 5.00
CA LYS A 246 11.66 10.23 5.26
C LYS A 246 10.83 10.27 3.99
N LEU A 247 11.04 11.28 3.13
CA LEU A 247 10.26 11.40 1.89
C LEU A 247 10.55 10.25 0.93
N THR A 248 11.81 9.80 0.88
CA THR A 248 12.21 8.63 0.05
C THR A 248 11.52 7.36 0.53
N ALA A 249 11.57 7.09 1.83
CA ALA A 249 10.93 5.94 2.45
C ALA A 249 9.41 5.99 2.29
N LEU A 250 8.78 7.14 2.53
CA LEU A 250 7.34 7.31 2.34
C LEU A 250 6.95 7.17 0.87
N ALA A 251 7.72 7.69 -0.09
CA ALA A 251 7.43 7.52 -1.52
C ALA A 251 7.52 6.05 -1.95
N LEU A 252 8.54 5.33 -1.48
CA LEU A 252 8.67 3.89 -1.67
C LEU A 252 7.50 3.14 -1.03
N LEU A 253 7.12 3.51 0.19
CA LEU A 253 5.99 2.93 0.88
C LEU A 253 4.68 3.22 0.17
N THR A 254 4.46 4.37 -0.42
CA THR A 254 3.25 4.65 -1.22
C THR A 254 3.18 3.77 -2.47
N LEU A 255 4.34 3.42 -3.06
CA LEU A 255 4.42 2.48 -4.18
C LEU A 255 4.27 1.01 -3.75
N SER A 256 4.69 0.68 -2.53
CA SER A 256 4.63 -0.68 -1.99
C SER A 256 3.41 -0.95 -1.10
N GLU A 257 2.69 0.09 -0.69
CA GLU A 257 1.61 0.02 0.28
C GLU A 257 0.43 -0.73 -0.31
N PRO A 258 -0.21 -1.55 0.53
CA PRO A 258 -1.33 -2.34 0.11
C PRO A 258 -2.65 -1.60 -0.02
N SER A 259 -2.73 -0.66 -0.96
CA SER A 259 -3.83 -0.73 -1.93
C SER A 259 -3.59 -1.83 -2.98
N VAL A 260 -2.41 -2.46 -2.90
CA VAL A 260 -1.79 -3.45 -3.79
C VAL A 260 -1.26 -4.72 -3.04
N SER A 261 -1.49 -4.93 -1.74
CA SER A 261 -0.96 -6.10 -0.97
C SER A 261 -1.54 -6.31 0.46
N GLN A 262 -2.86 -6.47 0.66
CA GLN A 262 -3.40 -6.50 2.05
C GLN A 262 -2.68 -7.49 2.99
N SER A 263 -2.09 -6.92 4.05
CA SER A 263 -1.89 -7.39 5.44
C SER A 263 -1.46 -8.85 5.73
N PRO A 264 -0.36 -9.06 6.47
CA PRO A 264 0.06 -10.37 7.01
C PRO A 264 -0.78 -10.90 8.20
N VAL A 265 -1.94 -10.31 8.53
CA VAL A 265 -2.79 -10.82 9.65
C VAL A 265 -3.68 -12.02 9.25
N LEU A 266 -3.52 -12.56 8.03
CA LEU A 266 -4.07 -13.87 7.63
C LEU A 266 -2.97 -14.88 7.30
N SER A 267 -1.84 -14.84 8.04
CA SER A 267 -0.85 -15.93 7.99
C SER A 267 -1.39 -17.18 8.70
N LEU A 268 -2.34 -17.86 8.10
CA LEU A 268 -2.67 -19.25 8.43
C LEU A 268 -3.15 -19.93 7.15
N SER A 269 -2.34 -20.90 6.71
CA SER A 269 -2.78 -22.16 6.10
C SER A 269 -4.11 -22.12 5.34
N VAL A 270 -4.06 -22.14 4.02
CA VAL A 270 -5.15 -22.62 3.12
C VAL A 270 -6.57 -22.37 3.67
N LYS A 271 -7.15 -21.19 3.37
CA LYS A 271 -8.59 -20.93 3.11
C LYS A 271 -8.92 -19.46 3.35
N THR A 272 -8.79 -18.62 2.33
CA THR A 272 -9.70 -17.47 2.21
C THR A 272 -9.85 -17.13 0.74
N ALA A 273 -10.98 -17.51 0.17
CA ALA A 273 -11.44 -16.91 -1.07
C ALA A 273 -11.83 -15.45 -0.74
N LEU A 274 -11.00 -14.50 -1.14
CA LEU A 274 -11.36 -13.08 -1.04
C LEU A 274 -12.39 -12.80 -2.13
N ASN A 275 -13.64 -12.64 -1.72
CA ASN A 275 -14.74 -12.20 -2.58
C ASN A 275 -14.67 -10.66 -2.67
N TYR A 276 -14.09 -10.13 -3.75
CA TYR A 276 -14.00 -8.69 -3.99
C TYR A 276 -15.33 -8.14 -4.50
N GLY A 277 -16.33 -8.04 -3.62
CA GLY A 277 -17.69 -7.59 -3.95
C GLY A 277 -17.83 -6.10 -4.29
N GLY A 278 -16.91 -5.53 -5.09
CA GLY A 278 -16.99 -4.13 -5.54
C GLY A 278 -15.83 -3.60 -6.37
N GLU A 279 -14.79 -4.40 -6.65
CA GLU A 279 -13.63 -3.97 -7.45
C GLU A 279 -13.52 -4.83 -8.72
N SER A 280 -13.43 -4.21 -9.89
CA SER A 280 -13.34 -4.94 -11.15
C SER A 280 -11.98 -5.66 -11.29
N LEU A 281 -11.95 -6.80 -11.99
CA LEU A 281 -10.73 -7.56 -12.26
C LEU A 281 -9.66 -6.70 -12.95
N TYR A 282 -10.10 -5.78 -13.82
CA TYR A 282 -9.26 -4.74 -14.44
C TYR A 282 -8.52 -3.92 -13.39
N GLU A 283 -9.24 -3.31 -12.46
CA GLU A 283 -8.66 -2.45 -11.42
C GLU A 283 -7.67 -3.22 -10.54
N HIS A 284 -8.00 -4.47 -10.19
CA HIS A 284 -7.13 -5.32 -9.37
C HIS A 284 -5.84 -5.73 -10.10
N MET A 285 -5.95 -6.15 -11.36
CA MET A 285 -4.79 -6.53 -12.17
C MET A 285 -3.90 -5.32 -12.44
N VAL A 286 -4.51 -4.19 -12.73
CA VAL A 286 -3.78 -2.95 -12.94
C VAL A 286 -3.07 -2.48 -11.67
N LYS A 287 -3.68 -2.66 -10.50
CA LYS A 287 -3.07 -2.40 -9.20
C LYS A 287 -1.92 -3.37 -8.88
N THR A 288 -2.11 -4.67 -9.12
CA THR A 288 -1.15 -5.71 -8.72
C THR A 288 0.00 -5.88 -9.73
N ILE A 289 -0.22 -5.56 -11.00
CA ILE A 289 0.79 -5.55 -12.07
C ILE A 289 1.44 -4.17 -12.20
N GLY A 290 0.78 -3.08 -11.81
CA GLY A 290 1.37 -1.74 -11.82
C GLY A 290 2.64 -1.60 -10.96
N VAL A 291 2.89 -2.58 -10.08
CA VAL A 291 4.10 -2.76 -9.27
C VAL A 291 5.08 -3.81 -9.84
N ALA A 292 4.89 -4.26 -11.08
CA ALA A 292 5.81 -5.15 -11.79
C ALA A 292 7.00 -4.34 -12.30
N PHE A 293 8.21 -4.74 -11.93
CA PHE A 293 9.43 -3.99 -12.20
C PHE A 293 10.28 -4.59 -13.31
N LYS A 294 10.12 -5.88 -13.61
CA LYS A 294 10.98 -6.61 -14.55
C LYS A 294 10.17 -7.50 -15.48
N GLU A 295 9.31 -8.37 -14.92
CA GLU A 295 8.61 -9.39 -15.70
C GLU A 295 7.16 -9.60 -15.26
N LEU A 296 6.31 -9.86 -16.25
CA LEU A 296 4.92 -10.23 -16.08
C LEU A 296 4.61 -11.42 -16.98
N ASP A 297 4.39 -12.57 -16.37
CA ASP A 297 3.99 -13.79 -17.04
C ASP A 297 2.54 -14.10 -16.69
N VAL A 298 1.62 -14.14 -17.66
CA VAL A 298 0.21 -14.42 -17.39
C VAL A 298 -0.31 -15.55 -18.26
N ALA A 299 -1.00 -16.51 -17.65
CA ALA A 299 -1.57 -17.66 -18.34
C ALA A 299 -3.09 -17.69 -18.25
N ASN A 300 -3.71 -17.99 -19.40
CA ASN A 300 -5.11 -18.36 -19.59
C ASN A 300 -6.11 -17.30 -19.11
N ILE A 301 -5.96 -16.10 -19.65
CA ILE A 301 -6.89 -14.99 -19.47
C ILE A 301 -8.02 -15.12 -20.49
N VAL A 302 -9.27 -15.13 -20.02
CA VAL A 302 -10.48 -15.11 -20.87
C VAL A 302 -11.26 -13.77 -20.82
N ASP A 303 -10.75 -12.76 -20.11
CA ASP A 303 -11.38 -11.44 -19.92
C ASP A 303 -10.63 -10.34 -20.69
N GLU A 304 -11.35 -9.55 -21.48
CA GLU A 304 -10.81 -8.46 -22.31
C GLU A 304 -10.26 -7.29 -21.50
N SER A 305 -10.92 -6.91 -20.41
CA SER A 305 -10.50 -5.82 -19.53
C SER A 305 -9.09 -6.07 -19.00
N LEU A 306 -8.76 -7.32 -18.70
CA LEU A 306 -7.42 -7.69 -18.21
C LEU A 306 -6.31 -7.41 -19.24
N PHE A 307 -6.59 -7.55 -20.53
CA PHE A 307 -5.67 -7.15 -21.59
C PHE A 307 -5.49 -5.65 -21.67
N GLU A 308 -6.57 -4.88 -21.51
CA GLU A 308 -6.49 -3.44 -21.46
C GLU A 308 -5.60 -2.98 -20.32
N GLY A 309 -5.70 -3.66 -19.17
CA GLY A 309 -4.88 -3.38 -18.00
C GLY A 309 -3.40 -3.64 -18.24
N VAL A 310 -3.07 -4.80 -18.83
CA VAL A 310 -1.69 -5.13 -19.22
C VAL A 310 -1.16 -4.13 -20.25
N ARG A 311 -1.93 -3.82 -21.29
CA ARG A 311 -1.56 -2.83 -22.32
C ARG A 311 -1.24 -1.47 -21.69
N ASP A 312 -2.11 -0.99 -20.82
CA ASP A 312 -1.94 0.35 -20.22
C ASP A 312 -0.74 0.39 -19.29
N ILE A 313 -0.42 -0.73 -18.63
CA ILE A 313 0.82 -0.86 -17.86
C ILE A 313 2.06 -0.85 -18.76
N VAL A 314 2.07 -1.60 -19.87
CA VAL A 314 3.19 -1.64 -20.82
C VAL A 314 3.45 -0.27 -21.43
N LYS A 315 2.39 0.49 -21.75
CA LYS A 315 2.51 1.87 -22.22
C LYS A 315 3.23 2.77 -21.22
N VAL A 316 3.01 2.57 -19.92
CA VAL A 316 3.60 3.40 -18.86
C VAL A 316 4.90 2.82 -18.28
N ASN A 317 5.20 1.54 -18.52
CA ASN A 317 6.46 0.88 -18.19
C ASN A 317 7.00 0.11 -19.41
N PRO A 318 7.60 0.79 -20.39
CA PRO A 318 8.08 0.15 -21.63
C PRO A 318 9.20 -0.86 -21.42
N SER A 319 9.88 -0.83 -20.26
CA SER A 319 10.92 -1.79 -19.88
C SER A 319 10.39 -3.10 -19.30
N LEU A 320 9.09 -3.19 -19.02
CA LEU A 320 8.46 -4.40 -18.48
C LEU A 320 8.41 -5.48 -19.56
N GLN A 321 8.97 -6.65 -19.27
CA GLN A 321 8.83 -7.81 -20.15
C GLN A 321 7.52 -8.52 -19.86
N VAL A 322 6.62 -8.56 -20.84
CA VAL A 322 5.31 -9.21 -20.68
C VAL A 322 5.18 -10.41 -21.60
N LYS A 323 4.81 -11.55 -21.03
CA LYS A 323 4.43 -12.77 -21.75
C LYS A 323 3.00 -13.16 -21.39
N LEU A 324 2.16 -13.31 -22.40
CA LEU A 324 0.78 -13.76 -22.25
C LEU A 324 0.55 -15.09 -22.98
N LEU A 325 0.07 -16.08 -22.24
CA LEU A 325 -0.48 -17.33 -22.78
C LEU A 325 -1.99 -17.22 -22.82
N LEU A 326 -2.58 -17.20 -24.02
CA LEU A 326 -4.00 -16.92 -24.20
C LEU A 326 -4.76 -18.16 -24.64
N ASP A 327 -6.01 -18.26 -24.22
CA ASP A 327 -6.90 -19.24 -24.80
C ASP A 327 -7.19 -18.89 -26.29
N PRO A 328 -7.57 -19.87 -27.14
CA PRO A 328 -7.86 -19.61 -28.55
C PRO A 328 -9.00 -18.60 -28.81
N ALA A 329 -9.98 -18.48 -27.90
CA ALA A 329 -11.06 -17.52 -28.04
C ALA A 329 -10.59 -16.09 -27.77
N MET A 330 -9.79 -15.85 -26.72
CA MET A 330 -9.20 -14.53 -26.48
C MET A 330 -8.10 -14.18 -27.46
N SER A 331 -7.35 -15.16 -27.96
CA SER A 331 -6.37 -14.94 -29.02
C SER A 331 -6.99 -14.26 -30.25
N LYS A 332 -8.15 -14.75 -30.70
CA LYS A 332 -8.91 -14.14 -31.81
C LYS A 332 -9.39 -12.72 -31.50
N LYS A 333 -9.85 -12.46 -30.27
CA LYS A 333 -10.27 -11.12 -29.85
C LYS A 333 -9.09 -10.15 -29.77
N ALA A 334 -7.97 -10.55 -29.18
CA ALA A 334 -6.77 -9.73 -29.06
C ALA A 334 -6.20 -9.36 -30.44
N LEU A 335 -6.20 -10.29 -31.41
CA LEU A 335 -5.79 -10.01 -32.80
C LEU A 335 -6.69 -8.97 -33.49
N SER A 336 -7.98 -8.95 -33.16
CA SER A 336 -8.90 -7.94 -33.70
C SER A 336 -8.62 -6.52 -33.17
N ILE A 337 -7.89 -6.40 -32.06
CA ILE A 337 -7.52 -5.14 -31.42
C ILE A 337 -5.99 -5.06 -31.34
N LYS A 338 -5.33 -4.88 -32.49
CA LYS A 338 -3.85 -4.87 -32.61
C LYS A 338 -3.12 -3.96 -31.60
N SER A 339 -3.76 -2.90 -31.11
CA SER A 339 -3.21 -2.00 -30.10
C SER A 339 -3.04 -2.63 -28.71
N LEU A 340 -3.74 -3.74 -28.39
CA LEU A 340 -3.56 -4.50 -27.14
C LEU A 340 -2.27 -5.34 -27.12
N LEU A 341 -1.68 -5.60 -28.29
CA LEU A 341 -0.52 -6.49 -28.44
C LEU A 341 0.83 -5.73 -28.48
N GLN A 342 0.82 -4.40 -28.49
CA GLN A 342 2.04 -3.61 -28.58
C GLN A 342 2.88 -3.73 -27.31
N GLY A 343 4.14 -4.16 -27.46
CA GLY A 343 5.09 -4.32 -26.33
C GLY A 343 4.87 -5.59 -25.50
N VAL A 344 4.04 -6.53 -25.96
CA VAL A 344 3.69 -7.76 -25.25
C VAL A 344 3.99 -8.98 -26.14
N GLN A 345 4.64 -10.00 -25.58
CA GLN A 345 4.81 -11.28 -26.25
C GLN A 345 3.59 -12.15 -26.00
N VAL A 346 3.02 -12.74 -27.05
CA VAL A 346 1.78 -13.49 -26.94
C VAL A 346 1.91 -14.85 -27.62
N LYS A 347 1.41 -15.90 -26.96
CA LYS A 347 1.23 -17.23 -27.53
C LYS A 347 -0.15 -17.78 -27.19
N GLU A 348 -0.65 -18.66 -28.03
CA GLU A 348 -1.89 -19.41 -27.81
C GLU A 348 -1.60 -20.70 -27.04
N LEU A 349 -2.38 -20.94 -25.98
CA LEU A 349 -2.38 -22.13 -25.15
C LEU A 349 -3.78 -22.77 -25.13
N SER A 350 -3.91 -23.93 -25.76
CA SER A 350 -5.17 -24.70 -25.77
C SER A 350 -5.34 -25.55 -24.50
N ASN A 351 -6.60 -25.78 -24.09
CA ASN A 351 -6.99 -26.75 -23.04
C ASN A 351 -6.43 -26.51 -21.63
N PHE A 352 -5.96 -25.31 -21.32
CA PHE A 352 -5.54 -24.94 -19.97
C PHE A 352 -6.71 -24.29 -19.21
N LYS A 353 -6.94 -24.71 -17.96
CA LYS A 353 -8.14 -24.32 -17.18
C LYS A 353 -7.83 -23.44 -15.96
N ALA A 354 -6.56 -23.32 -15.57
CA ALA A 354 -6.17 -22.47 -14.45
C ALA A 354 -5.73 -21.11 -14.99
N ALA A 355 -6.15 -20.02 -14.34
CA ALA A 355 -5.66 -18.68 -14.66
C ALA A 355 -4.75 -18.20 -13.53
N PHE A 356 -3.56 -17.72 -13.90
CA PHE A 356 -2.60 -17.19 -12.94
C PHE A 356 -1.70 -16.14 -13.61
N ALA A 357 -1.20 -15.22 -12.80
CA ALA A 357 -0.20 -14.23 -13.17
C ALA A 357 1.00 -14.37 -12.24
N ILE A 358 2.21 -14.24 -12.78
CA ILE A 358 3.45 -14.13 -12.04
C ILE A 358 3.99 -12.73 -12.30
N VAL A 359 4.16 -11.96 -11.23
CA VAL A 359 4.57 -10.56 -11.25
C VAL A 359 5.90 -10.45 -10.52
N ASP A 360 6.98 -10.25 -11.28
CA ASP A 360 8.35 -10.43 -10.78
C ASP A 360 8.49 -11.75 -10.00
N ASP A 361 8.67 -11.71 -8.68
CA ASP A 361 8.82 -12.89 -7.81
C ASP A 361 7.57 -13.20 -6.97
N ARG A 362 6.39 -12.72 -7.39
CA ARG A 362 5.11 -12.92 -6.70
C ARG A 362 4.13 -13.65 -7.60
N CYS A 363 3.39 -14.61 -7.05
CA CYS A 363 2.35 -15.31 -7.81
C CYS A 363 0.96 -14.83 -7.39
N ILE A 364 0.10 -14.58 -8.37
CA ILE A 364 -1.32 -14.29 -8.21
C ILE A 364 -2.09 -15.40 -8.90
N ILE A 365 -2.83 -16.20 -8.15
CA ILE A 365 -3.76 -17.17 -8.73
C ILE A 365 -5.11 -16.48 -8.85
N VAL A 366 -5.61 -16.34 -10.08
CA VAL A 366 -6.93 -15.77 -10.34
C VAL A 366 -7.87 -16.93 -10.65
N THR A 367 -8.66 -17.39 -9.69
CA THR A 367 -9.70 -18.38 -10.01
C THR A 367 -10.92 -17.64 -10.54
N GLN A 368 -11.20 -17.82 -11.82
CA GLN A 368 -12.47 -17.43 -12.42
C GLN A 368 -13.49 -18.57 -12.22
N PRO A 369 -14.79 -18.28 -12.02
CA PRO A 369 -15.80 -19.32 -12.05
C PRO A 369 -15.84 -19.94 -13.44
N MET A 370 -15.57 -21.24 -13.50
CA MET A 370 -15.74 -22.08 -14.68
C MET A 370 -17.23 -22.21 -15.01
N ALA A 371 -17.84 -21.21 -15.62
CA ALA A 371 -19.16 -21.36 -16.23
C ALA A 371 -19.32 -20.41 -17.41
N SER A 372 -19.30 -21.01 -18.61
CA SER A 372 -19.79 -20.38 -19.85
C SER A 372 -21.24 -19.95 -19.64
N GLY A 373 -21.48 -18.65 -19.39
CA GLY A 373 -22.82 -18.12 -19.21
C GLY A 373 -22.93 -16.86 -18.36
N ILE A 374 -21.91 -16.51 -17.57
CA ILE A 374 -21.90 -15.24 -16.82
C ILE A 374 -21.53 -14.12 -17.80
N LYS A 375 -22.52 -13.29 -18.16
CA LYS A 375 -22.38 -12.16 -19.09
C LYS A 375 -21.74 -10.92 -18.46
N ASP A 376 -21.60 -10.89 -17.15
CA ASP A 376 -21.04 -9.76 -16.42
C ASP A 376 -19.86 -10.23 -15.55
N SER A 377 -18.64 -10.05 -16.06
CA SER A 377 -17.39 -10.46 -15.39
C SER A 377 -17.01 -9.58 -14.20
N ARG A 378 -17.86 -8.61 -13.85
CA ARG A 378 -17.60 -7.63 -12.78
C ARG A 378 -17.75 -8.19 -11.36
N GLU A 379 -18.37 -9.35 -11.16
CA GLU A 379 -18.84 -9.72 -9.82
C GLU A 379 -18.11 -10.89 -9.13
N HIS A 380 -17.38 -11.77 -9.80
CA HIS A 380 -16.81 -12.95 -9.10
C HIS A 380 -15.46 -13.41 -9.66
N TYR A 381 -14.36 -12.88 -9.11
CA TYR A 381 -13.03 -13.52 -9.19
C TYR A 381 -12.46 -13.67 -7.78
N VAL A 382 -11.69 -14.73 -7.56
CA VAL A 382 -10.86 -14.87 -6.37
C VAL A 382 -9.42 -14.74 -6.80
N ALA A 383 -8.77 -13.66 -6.36
CA ALA A 383 -7.34 -13.48 -6.51
C ALA A 383 -6.63 -13.89 -5.21
N LEU A 384 -5.69 -14.81 -5.32
CA LEU A 384 -4.84 -15.25 -4.21
C LEU A 384 -3.41 -14.81 -4.51
N THR A 385 -2.88 -13.89 -3.70
CA THR A 385 -1.46 -13.51 -3.77
C THR A 385 -0.64 -14.43 -2.87
N LEU A 386 0.38 -15.05 -3.43
CA LEU A 386 1.24 -16.02 -2.75
C LEU A 386 2.66 -15.48 -2.68
N TYR A 387 3.22 -15.50 -1.46
CA TYR A 387 4.56 -15.03 -1.13
C TYR A 387 5.50 -16.20 -0.78
N ASP A 388 5.36 -17.32 -1.48
CA ASP A 388 6.21 -18.51 -1.32
C ASP A 388 7.18 -18.60 -2.49
N LYS A 389 8.46 -18.32 -2.25
CA LYS A 389 9.51 -18.31 -3.29
C LYS A 389 9.66 -19.67 -3.98
N ASP A 390 9.49 -20.77 -3.27
CA ASP A 390 9.62 -22.11 -3.86
C ASP A 390 8.43 -22.43 -4.76
N LEU A 391 7.23 -22.02 -4.34
CA LEU A 391 6.03 -22.14 -5.17
C LEU A 391 6.09 -21.22 -6.39
N VAL A 392 6.53 -19.97 -6.24
CA VAL A 392 6.74 -19.06 -7.37
C VAL A 392 7.74 -19.64 -8.35
N ASN A 393 8.86 -20.18 -7.89
CA ASN A 393 9.85 -20.82 -8.76
C ASN A 393 9.28 -22.04 -9.51
N LYS A 394 8.46 -22.86 -8.83
CA LYS A 394 7.76 -23.99 -9.46
C LYS A 394 6.77 -23.52 -10.51
N LEU A 395 5.99 -22.49 -10.22
CA LEU A 395 5.02 -21.92 -11.16
C LEU A 395 5.69 -21.21 -12.33
N LYS A 396 6.82 -20.52 -12.12
CA LYS A 396 7.64 -19.97 -13.21
C LYS A 396 8.17 -21.05 -14.13
N ARG A 397 8.69 -22.15 -13.59
CA ARG A 397 9.12 -23.31 -14.39
C ARG A 397 7.96 -23.86 -15.20
N TYR A 398 6.82 -24.09 -14.53
CA TYR A 398 5.62 -24.58 -15.19
C TYR A 398 5.12 -23.62 -16.29
N PHE A 399 5.14 -22.31 -16.06
CA PHE A 399 4.80 -21.30 -17.07
C PHE A 399 5.77 -21.37 -18.26
N ASN A 400 7.08 -21.47 -18.01
CA ASN A 400 8.07 -21.59 -19.08
C ASN A 400 7.88 -22.88 -19.90
N ASP A 401 7.53 -24.00 -19.26
CA ASP A 401 7.20 -25.24 -19.96
C ASP A 401 5.98 -25.01 -20.86
N LEU A 402 4.89 -24.44 -20.32
CA LEU A 402 3.72 -24.09 -21.12
C LEU A 402 4.10 -23.17 -22.29
N TRP A 403 4.94 -22.16 -22.05
CA TRP A 403 5.39 -21.21 -23.06
C TRP A 403 6.16 -21.86 -24.20
N LEU A 404 7.00 -22.85 -23.91
CA LEU A 404 7.76 -23.58 -24.92
C LEU A 404 6.86 -24.42 -25.83
N PHE A 405 5.81 -25.02 -25.28
CA PHE A 405 4.88 -25.87 -26.03
C PHE A 405 3.67 -25.12 -26.61
N SER A 406 3.55 -23.81 -26.34
CA SER A 406 2.47 -22.96 -26.85
C SER A 406 2.77 -22.45 -28.27
N LYS A 407 1.71 -22.23 -29.05
CA LYS A 407 1.83 -21.76 -30.43
C LYS A 407 2.02 -20.24 -30.47
N PRO A 408 2.97 -19.68 -31.25
CA PRO A 408 3.04 -18.24 -31.49
C PRO A 408 1.71 -17.70 -32.01
N LEU A 409 1.32 -16.50 -31.53
CA LEU A 409 0.15 -15.79 -32.03
C LEU A 409 0.43 -15.04 -33.34
#